data_AF-A0A9E0VG31-F1
#
_entry.id   AF-A0A9E0VG31-F1
#
_cell.length_a   1.000
_cell.length_b   1.000
_cell.length_c   1.000
_cell.angle_alpha   90.00
_cell.angle_beta   90.00
_cell.angle_gamma   90.00
#
_symmetry.space_group_name_H-M   'P 1'
#
loop_
_entity.id
_entity.type
_entity.pdbx_description
1 polymer ?
#
loop_
_entity_poly.entity_id
_entity_poly.type
_entity_poly.pdbx_seq_one_letter_code
_entity_poly.pdbx_strand_id
1 'polypeptide(L)'
;MMSKEIEIVRVEAYEEIAMEFQAVQALELDEALQDCGIDDIELRKKICRRFAFGMGNFLDQYFFKVNGKPFYPVLCFSEGFIHEESDGVPEKLHLPTAEYEFHSSADGCVESYFDGDAVVIGIVGDEDGI
;
A
#
# COMPACT_ATOMS: atom_id res chain seq x y z
N MET A 1 -30.29 -15.23 3.16
CA MET A 1 -29.04 -14.74 2.56
C MET A 1 -28.01 -15.84 2.71
N MET A 2 -27.45 -16.35 1.61
CA MET A 2 -26.23 -17.16 1.70
C MET A 2 -25.07 -16.19 1.95
N SER A 3 -24.22 -16.48 2.93
CA SER A 3 -22.98 -15.72 3.12
C SER A 3 -22.11 -15.92 1.90
N LYS A 4 -21.73 -14.84 1.22
CA LYS A 4 -20.72 -14.89 0.16
C LYS A 4 -19.40 -15.30 0.81
N GLU A 5 -18.80 -16.39 0.34
CA GLU A 5 -17.46 -16.79 0.79
C GLU A 5 -16.42 -15.89 0.12
N ILE A 6 -15.51 -15.34 0.91
CA ILE A 6 -14.38 -14.54 0.42
C ILE A 6 -13.27 -15.51 0.03
N GLU A 7 -12.75 -15.40 -1.19
CA GLU A 7 -11.52 -16.10 -1.55
C GLU A 7 -10.33 -15.38 -0.93
N ILE A 8 -9.65 -16.03 0.02
CA ILE A 8 -8.40 -15.53 0.60
C ILE A 8 -7.23 -16.18 -0.15
N VAL A 9 -6.43 -15.36 -0.80
CA VAL A 9 -5.27 -15.81 -1.57
C VAL A 9 -3.99 -15.31 -0.90
N ARG A 10 -3.08 -16.25 -0.65
CA ARG A 10 -1.73 -15.99 -0.10
C ARG A 10 -0.73 -16.51 -1.11
N VAL A 11 -0.27 -15.63 -1.98
CA VAL A 11 0.56 -15.97 -3.14
C VAL A 11 1.64 -14.92 -3.31
N GLU A 12 2.69 -15.27 -4.07
CA GLU A 12 3.78 -14.37 -4.45
C GLU A 12 3.27 -13.07 -5.12
N ALA A 13 2.12 -13.11 -5.81
CA ALA A 13 1.50 -11.91 -6.38
C ALA A 13 1.18 -10.83 -5.33
N TYR A 14 1.01 -11.18 -4.05
CA TYR A 14 0.87 -10.18 -3.00
C TYR A 14 2.12 -9.30 -2.87
N GLU A 15 3.31 -9.90 -2.98
CA GLU A 15 4.57 -9.18 -2.78
C GLU A 15 4.77 -8.12 -3.88
N GLU A 16 4.47 -8.48 -5.12
CA GLU A 16 4.47 -7.56 -6.26
C GLU A 16 3.48 -6.40 -6.04
N ILE A 17 2.23 -6.70 -5.68
CA ILE A 17 1.20 -5.67 -5.39
C ILE A 17 1.64 -4.75 -4.24
N ALA A 18 2.23 -5.32 -3.20
CA ALA A 18 2.69 -4.59 -2.03
C ALA A 18 3.87 -3.65 -2.36
N MET A 19 4.78 -4.09 -3.22
CA MET A 19 5.89 -3.25 -3.72
C MET A 19 5.37 -2.08 -4.56
N GLU A 20 4.45 -2.33 -5.50
CA GLU A 20 3.80 -1.26 -6.28
C GLU A 20 3.08 -0.26 -5.36
N PHE A 21 2.39 -0.75 -4.33
CA PHE A 21 1.74 0.13 -3.35
C PHE A 21 2.73 0.99 -2.57
N GLN A 22 3.96 0.53 -2.29
CA GLN A 22 5.00 1.38 -1.71
C GLN A 22 5.48 2.46 -2.66
N ALA A 23 5.56 2.18 -3.96
CA ALA A 23 5.87 3.19 -4.97
C ALA A 23 4.76 4.27 -5.02
N VAL A 24 3.49 3.86 -4.92
CA VAL A 24 2.35 4.80 -4.78
C VAL A 24 2.48 5.66 -3.52
N GLN A 25 2.86 5.08 -2.37
CA GLN A 25 3.11 5.86 -1.16
C GLN A 25 4.25 6.89 -1.35
N ALA A 26 5.29 6.53 -2.10
CA ALA A 26 6.40 7.42 -2.39
C ALA A 26 5.96 8.58 -3.29
N LEU A 27 5.18 8.29 -4.34
CA LEU A 27 4.57 9.28 -5.24
C LEU A 27 3.73 10.29 -4.47
N GLU A 28 2.70 9.83 -3.76
CA GLU A 28 1.74 10.68 -3.04
C GLU A 28 2.43 11.57 -1.99
N LEU A 29 3.41 11.00 -1.27
CA LEU A 29 4.17 11.77 -0.30
C LEU A 29 5.11 12.78 -0.98
N ASP A 30 5.78 12.41 -2.07
CA ASP A 30 6.67 13.31 -2.80
C ASP A 30 5.89 14.51 -3.36
N GLU A 31 4.73 14.26 -3.99
CA GLU A 31 3.83 15.32 -4.47
C GLU A 31 3.40 16.25 -3.34
N ALA A 32 2.96 15.69 -2.20
CA ALA A 32 2.58 16.50 -1.03
C ALA A 32 3.74 17.34 -0.48
N LEU A 33 4.98 16.83 -0.51
CA LEU A 33 6.17 17.57 -0.09
C LEU A 33 6.50 18.71 -1.07
N GLN A 34 6.35 18.46 -2.38
CA GLN A 34 6.51 19.49 -3.41
C GLN A 34 5.47 20.60 -3.25
N ASP A 35 4.20 20.26 -3.02
CA ASP A 35 3.12 21.22 -2.76
C ASP A 35 3.37 22.07 -1.51
N CYS A 36 4.10 21.53 -0.53
CA CYS A 36 4.55 22.25 0.66
C CYS A 36 5.83 23.08 0.44
N GLY A 37 6.37 23.13 -0.78
CA GLY A 37 7.55 23.91 -1.16
C GLY A 37 8.89 23.27 -0.80
N ILE A 38 8.94 21.95 -0.65
CA ILE A 38 10.20 21.23 -0.39
C ILE A 38 10.81 20.84 -1.75
N ASP A 39 11.60 21.74 -2.34
CA ASP A 39 12.13 21.54 -3.70
C ASP A 39 13.38 20.63 -3.78
N ASP A 40 14.04 20.36 -2.65
CA ASP A 40 15.23 19.51 -2.57
C ASP A 40 14.88 18.02 -2.77
N ILE A 41 15.22 17.47 -3.93
CA ILE A 41 14.94 16.08 -4.31
C ILE A 41 15.60 15.06 -3.36
N GLU A 42 16.82 15.31 -2.90
CA GLU A 42 17.52 14.39 -2.00
C GLU A 42 16.87 14.39 -0.61
N LEU A 43 16.41 15.56 -0.18
CA LEU A 43 15.62 15.67 1.05
C LEU A 43 14.28 14.95 0.93
N ARG A 44 13.53 15.14 -0.16
CA ARG A 44 12.25 14.44 -0.37
C ARG A 44 12.43 12.93 -0.44
N LYS A 45 13.41 12.45 -1.22
CA LYS A 45 13.80 11.03 -1.30
C LYS A 45 14.10 10.43 0.06
N LYS A 46 14.88 11.14 0.88
CA LYS A 46 15.17 10.73 2.26
C LYS A 46 13.92 10.67 3.13
N ILE A 47 13.00 11.64 3.00
CA ILE A 47 11.73 11.65 3.73
C ILE A 47 10.86 10.46 3.30
N CYS A 48 10.69 10.22 2.00
CA CYS A 48 9.92 9.10 1.48
C CYS A 48 10.47 7.75 1.93
N ARG A 49 11.79 7.52 1.86
CA ARG A 49 12.43 6.31 2.40
C ARG A 49 12.14 6.12 3.89
N ARG A 50 12.30 7.19 4.68
CA ARG A 50 12.05 7.15 6.13
C ARG A 50 10.60 6.84 6.45
N PHE A 51 9.66 7.41 5.68
CA PHE A 51 8.23 7.18 5.81
C PHE A 51 7.87 5.74 5.44
N ALA A 52 8.24 5.28 4.24
CA ALA A 52 7.94 3.93 3.76
C ALA A 52 8.51 2.85 4.70
N PHE A 53 9.75 3.00 5.14
CA PHE A 53 10.34 2.07 6.11
C PHE A 53 9.61 2.11 7.46
N GLY A 54 9.23 3.30 7.94
CA GLY A 54 8.46 3.45 9.18
C GLY A 54 7.08 2.81 9.11
N MET A 55 6.37 2.99 7.99
CA MET A 55 5.07 2.38 7.72
C MET A 55 5.18 0.86 7.60
N GLY A 56 6.20 0.36 6.89
CA GLY A 56 6.43 -1.08 6.81
C GLY A 56 6.72 -1.71 8.15
N ASN A 57 7.59 -1.09 8.96
CA ASN A 57 7.82 -1.58 10.32
C ASN A 57 6.51 -1.62 11.11
N PHE A 58 5.70 -0.55 11.04
CA PHE A 58 4.41 -0.50 11.72
C PHE A 58 3.48 -1.65 11.31
N LEU A 59 3.41 -1.96 10.01
CA LEU A 59 2.60 -3.07 9.49
C LEU A 59 3.15 -4.45 9.91
N ASP A 60 4.47 -4.61 9.97
CA ASP A 60 5.09 -5.91 10.23
C ASP A 60 5.18 -6.26 11.72
N GLN A 61 5.42 -5.26 12.58
CA GLN A 61 5.91 -5.51 13.95
C GLN A 61 5.12 -4.80 15.05
N TYR A 62 4.23 -3.87 14.71
CA TYR A 62 3.54 -3.05 15.71
C TYR A 62 2.08 -3.44 15.86
N PHE A 63 1.49 -2.95 16.94
CA PHE A 63 0.05 -2.95 17.15
C PHE A 63 -0.34 -1.58 17.66
N PHE A 64 -1.61 -1.22 17.49
CA PHE A 64 -2.20 -0.03 18.12
C PHE A 64 -3.33 -0.45 19.04
N LYS A 65 -3.75 0.44 19.96
CA LYS A 65 -4.84 0.15 20.89
C LYS A 65 -6.05 1.03 20.63
N VAL A 66 -7.23 0.43 20.64
CA VAL A 66 -8.52 1.12 20.67
C VAL A 66 -9.29 0.63 21.88
N ASN A 67 -9.72 1.56 22.75
CA ASN A 67 -10.40 1.23 24.01
C ASN A 67 -9.65 0.18 24.85
N GLY A 68 -8.31 0.28 24.89
CA GLY A 68 -7.44 -0.63 25.63
C GLY A 68 -7.16 -1.99 24.96
N LYS A 69 -7.84 -2.33 23.87
CA LYS A 69 -7.66 -3.58 23.12
C LYS A 69 -6.62 -3.42 22.00
N PRO A 70 -5.65 -4.35 21.86
CA PRO A 70 -4.67 -4.31 20.77
C PRO A 70 -5.27 -4.75 19.43
N PHE A 71 -4.80 -4.12 18.35
CA PHE A 71 -5.09 -4.44 16.96
C PHE A 71 -3.77 -4.49 16.19
N TYR A 72 -3.60 -5.56 15.42
CA TYR A 72 -2.43 -5.82 14.59
C TYR A 72 -2.83 -5.50 13.16
N PRO A 73 -2.31 -4.42 12.57
CA PRO A 73 -2.68 -4.05 11.22
C PRO A 73 -2.23 -5.14 10.24
N VAL A 74 -3.06 -5.39 9.23
CA VAL A 74 -2.72 -6.26 8.10
C VAL A 74 -3.10 -5.49 6.85
N LEU A 75 -2.13 -5.32 5.95
CA LEU A 75 -2.39 -4.77 4.63
C LEU A 75 -2.91 -5.90 3.73
N CYS A 76 -3.99 -5.63 3.02
CA CYS A 76 -4.57 -6.55 2.06
C CYS A 76 -5.07 -5.78 0.84
N PHE A 77 -5.18 -6.47 -0.29
CA PHE A 77 -5.61 -5.88 -1.55
C PHE A 77 -6.75 -6.70 -2.14
N SER A 78 -7.83 -6.03 -2.55
CA SER A 78 -8.96 -6.70 -3.21
C SER A 78 -8.81 -6.71 -4.71
N GLU A 79 -9.30 -7.77 -5.36
CA GLU A 79 -9.60 -7.70 -6.79
C GLU A 79 -10.97 -7.02 -6.95
N GLY A 80 -10.95 -5.82 -7.52
CA GLY A 80 -12.12 -4.97 -7.70
C GLY A 80 -12.38 -3.99 -6.56
N PHE A 81 -13.11 -2.94 -6.89
CA PHE A 81 -13.49 -1.90 -5.95
C PHE A 81 -14.72 -2.31 -5.12
N ILE A 82 -14.69 -2.01 -3.83
CA ILE A 82 -15.79 -2.27 -2.90
C ILE A 82 -16.73 -1.05 -2.91
N HIS A 83 -17.80 -1.13 -3.69
CA HIS A 83 -18.82 -0.08 -3.77
C HIS A 83 -19.73 -0.06 -2.53
N GLU A 84 -20.34 1.09 -2.20
CA GLU A 84 -21.32 1.22 -1.10
C GLU A 84 -22.55 0.32 -1.29
N GLU A 85 -22.89 -0.02 -2.54
CA GLU A 85 -23.99 -0.93 -2.88
C GLU A 85 -23.60 -2.41 -2.76
N SER A 86 -22.30 -2.72 -2.63
CA SER A 86 -21.85 -4.07 -2.28
C SER A 86 -22.17 -4.36 -0.81
N ASP A 87 -22.18 -5.62 -0.42
CA ASP A 87 -22.26 -6.04 0.98
C ASP A 87 -21.00 -5.68 1.79
N GLY A 88 -20.09 -4.86 1.23
CA GLY A 88 -18.82 -4.47 1.81
C GLY A 88 -17.78 -5.59 1.77
N VAL A 89 -18.07 -6.68 1.05
CA VAL A 89 -17.26 -7.90 1.04
C VAL A 89 -16.65 -8.11 -0.36
N PRO A 90 -15.32 -8.02 -0.49
CA PRO A 90 -14.66 -8.30 -1.76
C PRO A 90 -14.79 -9.78 -2.12
N GLU A 91 -14.79 -10.09 -3.41
CA GLU A 91 -14.82 -11.48 -3.88
C GLU A 91 -13.50 -12.20 -3.57
N LYS A 92 -12.40 -11.47 -3.68
CA LYS A 92 -11.04 -11.98 -3.51
C LYS A 92 -10.14 -10.98 -2.81
N LEU A 93 -9.35 -11.47 -1.86
CA LEU A 93 -8.37 -10.70 -1.09
C LEU A 93 -7.00 -11.36 -1.15
N HIS A 94 -6.01 -10.56 -1.53
CA HIS A 94 -4.59 -10.89 -1.44
C HIS A 94 -4.08 -10.51 -0.05
N LEU A 95 -3.55 -11.49 0.67
CA LEU A 95 -2.96 -11.34 1.99
C LEU A 95 -1.47 -11.68 1.96
N PRO A 96 -0.67 -11.09 2.87
CA PRO A 96 0.73 -11.44 2.99
C PRO A 96 0.92 -12.91 3.35
N THR A 97 2.02 -13.48 2.85
CA THR A 97 2.56 -14.73 3.36
C THR A 97 3.11 -14.51 4.78
N ALA A 98 3.34 -15.58 5.53
CA ALA A 98 3.89 -15.45 6.89
C ALA A 98 5.36 -14.99 6.92
N GLU A 99 6.05 -15.09 5.78
CA GLU A 99 7.49 -14.79 5.64
C GLU A 99 7.73 -13.41 5.02
N TYR A 100 6.70 -12.80 4.45
CA TYR A 100 6.81 -11.49 3.82
C TYR A 100 6.95 -10.38 4.86
N GLU A 101 7.91 -9.49 4.63
CA GLU A 101 8.21 -8.33 5.46
C GLU A 101 8.09 -7.05 4.62
N PHE A 102 7.01 -6.28 4.79
CA PHE A 102 6.74 -5.10 3.98
C PHE A 102 7.84 -4.03 4.12
N HIS A 103 8.49 -3.93 5.28
CA HIS A 103 9.57 -2.98 5.48
C HIS A 103 10.83 -3.27 4.64
N SER A 104 11.02 -4.52 4.21
CA SER A 104 12.24 -4.96 3.51
C SER A 104 12.34 -4.39 2.09
N SER A 105 11.21 -4.17 1.42
CA SER A 105 11.16 -3.59 0.07
C SER A 105 11.14 -2.05 0.05
N ALA A 106 10.96 -1.40 1.20
CA ALA A 106 10.70 0.04 1.26
C ALA A 106 11.77 0.90 0.58
N ASP A 107 13.05 0.61 0.82
CA ASP A 107 14.14 1.42 0.28
C ASP A 107 14.26 1.24 -1.24
N GLY A 108 14.06 0.01 -1.74
CA GLY A 108 14.09 -0.31 -3.16
C GLY A 108 12.94 0.32 -3.95
N CYS A 109 11.71 0.24 -3.43
CA CYS A 109 10.55 0.81 -4.10
C CYS A 109 10.63 2.34 -4.19
N VAL A 110 11.11 3.00 -3.12
CA VAL A 110 11.33 4.45 -3.15
C VAL A 110 12.46 4.80 -4.12
N GLU A 111 13.53 3.99 -4.20
CA GLU A 111 14.60 4.21 -5.18
C GLU A 111 14.08 4.18 -6.60
N SER A 112 13.39 3.11 -6.96
CA SER A 112 12.76 2.92 -8.28
C SER A 112 11.90 4.11 -8.68
N TYR A 113 11.04 4.61 -7.78
CA TYR A 113 10.23 5.80 -8.04
C TYR A 113 11.10 7.03 -8.39
N PHE A 114 12.11 7.35 -7.58
CA PHE A 114 12.98 8.51 -7.83
C PHE A 114 13.93 8.33 -9.02
N ASP A 115 14.20 7.09 -9.43
CA ASP A 115 14.98 6.76 -10.64
C ASP A 115 14.13 6.86 -11.93
N GLY A 116 12.81 7.09 -11.80
CA GLY A 116 11.89 7.38 -12.89
C GLY A 116 11.03 6.20 -13.34
N ASP A 117 10.94 5.13 -12.53
CA ASP A 117 10.00 4.04 -12.80
C ASP A 117 8.56 4.58 -12.74
N ALA A 118 7.74 4.16 -13.72
CA ALA A 118 6.37 4.63 -13.83
C ALA A 118 5.49 4.01 -12.75
N VAL A 119 4.81 4.86 -11.98
CA VAL A 119 3.76 4.45 -11.04
C VAL A 119 2.41 4.68 -11.72
N VAL A 120 1.60 3.62 -11.83
CA VAL A 120 0.28 3.68 -12.48
C VAL A 120 -0.81 3.66 -11.42
N ILE A 121 -1.57 4.75 -11.35
CA ILE A 121 -2.76 4.88 -10.52
C ILE A 121 -3.93 5.35 -11.37
N GLY A 122 -5.15 4.97 -10.98
CA GLY A 122 -6.38 5.32 -11.71
C GLY A 122 -7.52 5.61 -10.75
N ILE A 123 -8.53 6.31 -11.25
CA ILE A 123 -9.76 6.61 -10.52
C ILE A 123 -10.80 5.56 -10.91
N VAL A 124 -11.48 4.99 -9.92
CA VAL A 124 -12.55 4.00 -10.14
C VAL A 124 -13.65 4.62 -11.01
N GLY A 125 -13.96 3.95 -12.12
CA GLY A 125 -14.96 4.41 -13.10
C GLY A 125 -14.41 5.26 -14.24
N ASP A 126 -13.09 5.52 -14.27
CA ASP A 126 -12.39 6.23 -15.34
C ASP A 126 -11.34 5.29 -16.00
N GLU A 127 -11.79 4.10 -16.40
CA GLU A 127 -10.94 3.02 -16.91
C GLU A 127 -10.39 3.28 -18.33
N ASP A 128 -10.89 4.30 -19.03
CA ASP A 128 -10.47 4.69 -20.38
C ASP A 128 -9.31 5.72 -20.40
N GLY A 129 -8.75 6.09 -19.24
CA GLY A 129 -7.77 7.16 -19.08
C GLY A 129 -6.28 6.78 -19.10
N ILE A 130 -5.94 5.49 -19.26
CA ILE A 130 -4.55 4.99 -19.42
C ILE A 130 -4.24 4.73 -20.89
#